data_AF-A0A523WM04-F1
#
_entry.id   AF-A0A523WM04-F1
#
_cell.length_a   1.000
_cell.length_b   1.000
_cell.length_c   1.000
_cell.angle_alpha   90.00
_cell.angle_beta   90.00
_cell.angle_gamma   90.00
#
_symmetry.space_group_name_H-M   'P 1'
#
loop_
_entity.id
_entity.type
_entity.pdbx_description
1 polymer ?
#
loop_
_entity_poly.entity_id
_entity_poly.type
_entity_poly.pdbx_seq_one_letter_code
_entity_poly.pdbx_strand_id
1 'polypeptide(L)'
;MPSRLTNLAILLLLVLLAVGNSYGGTNDKAGTSAYSFLKIWVGARTQAMGGSGVGLADDETALHYNPGGLPQLLGELPLEEYEFEYEYEKGERIPEKRENWNLFTVSYNNYLSDIQSGFLAYLRPFGSDGIWGVSVNYFNYGSFDETDIDGNKIGTFGASDLAVAGSYAHRLSRRVFLGGTVKFIYESIQDYSSTGVAFDAGFIFRFEDGRTQVGGAITNLGTQLSALGEEKESLPTLAAVGFSHRLRGLPFTLCVDANKPFDNDFYFSLGGEFTRLQPIFLRLGWNYNGRNYKTDSDKDNFAGLSGGFGYNWKKLILDYSYSSFADLGGAHRITFSGSF
;
A
#
# COMPACT_ATOMS: atom_id res chain seq x y z
N MET A 1 -34.01 -7.63 5.80
CA MET A 1 -33.11 -8.82 5.73
C MET A 1 -31.83 -8.41 5.04
N PRO A 2 -30.65 -8.95 5.43
CA PRO A 2 -29.42 -8.79 4.63
C PRO A 2 -29.61 -9.43 3.25
N SER A 3 -28.89 -8.95 2.23
CA SER A 3 -28.98 -9.50 0.88
C SER A 3 -28.16 -10.79 0.76
N ARG A 4 -28.39 -11.59 -0.30
CA ARG A 4 -27.56 -12.77 -0.59
C ARG A 4 -26.07 -12.40 -0.75
N LEU A 5 -25.78 -11.22 -1.29
CA LEU A 5 -24.41 -10.69 -1.40
C LEU A 5 -23.84 -10.29 -0.03
N THR A 6 -24.64 -9.69 0.87
CA THR A 6 -24.21 -9.39 2.25
C THR A 6 -23.84 -10.68 2.99
N ASN A 7 -24.64 -11.74 2.84
CA ASN A 7 -24.35 -13.03 3.46
C ASN A 7 -23.09 -13.69 2.88
N LEU A 8 -22.84 -13.55 1.56
CA LEU A 8 -21.63 -14.04 0.92
C LEU A 8 -20.37 -13.26 1.38
N ALA A 9 -20.47 -11.93 1.52
CA ALA A 9 -19.40 -11.10 2.06
C ALA A 9 -19.04 -11.48 3.51
N ILE A 10 -20.06 -11.71 4.36
CA ILE A 10 -19.88 -12.21 5.72
C ILE A 10 -19.24 -13.61 5.72
N LEU A 11 -19.65 -14.50 4.81
CA LEU A 11 -19.08 -15.84 4.70
C LEU A 11 -17.60 -15.80 4.27
N LEU A 12 -17.25 -14.97 3.27
CA LEU A 12 -15.85 -14.79 2.84
C LEU A 12 -14.99 -14.20 3.96
N LEU A 13 -15.50 -13.21 4.70
CA LEU A 13 -14.84 -12.66 5.88
C LEU A 13 -14.60 -13.73 6.96
N LEU A 14 -15.61 -14.56 7.27
CA LEU A 14 -15.49 -15.65 8.22
C LEU A 14 -14.50 -16.74 7.78
N VAL A 15 -14.44 -17.06 6.47
CA VAL A 15 -13.46 -18.00 5.91
C VAL A 15 -12.03 -17.44 6.02
N LEU A 16 -11.82 -16.16 5.70
CA LEU A 16 -10.52 -15.50 5.88
C LEU A 16 -10.08 -15.54 7.36
N LEU A 17 -10.97 -15.17 8.29
CA LEU A 17 -10.69 -15.21 9.73
C LEU A 17 -10.44 -16.63 10.25
N ALA A 18 -11.10 -17.65 9.70
CA ALA A 18 -10.87 -19.06 10.06
C ALA A 18 -9.46 -19.52 9.67
N VAL A 19 -9.01 -19.22 8.44
CA VAL A 19 -7.64 -19.54 7.97
C VAL A 19 -6.58 -18.87 8.85
N GLY A 20 -6.88 -17.70 9.42
CA GLY A 20 -6.01 -16.98 10.37
C GLY A 20 -5.65 -17.73 11.65
N ASN A 21 -6.39 -18.78 12.01
CA ASN A 21 -6.12 -19.59 13.20
C ASN A 21 -5.40 -20.92 12.88
N SER A 22 -5.08 -21.19 11.62
CA SER A 22 -4.50 -22.48 11.18
C SER A 22 -3.03 -22.41 10.72
N TYR A 23 -2.47 -21.21 10.52
CA TYR A 23 -1.06 -21.02 10.18
C TYR A 23 -0.26 -20.61 11.42
N GLY A 24 0.31 -21.60 12.10
CA GLY A 24 1.16 -21.45 13.28
C GLY A 24 2.49 -22.20 13.15
N GLY A 25 3.20 -21.99 12.05
CA GLY A 25 4.53 -22.54 11.81
C GLY A 25 5.47 -21.45 11.31
N THR A 26 6.65 -21.37 11.91
CA THR A 26 7.70 -20.38 11.62
C THR A 26 8.38 -20.66 10.27
N ASN A 27 8.54 -19.65 9.44
CA ASN A 27 9.27 -19.73 8.18
C ASN A 27 10.78 -19.55 8.41
N ASP A 28 11.58 -20.58 8.11
CA ASP A 28 13.04 -20.59 8.28
C ASP A 28 13.79 -19.53 7.43
N LYS A 29 13.08 -18.83 6.54
CA LYS A 29 13.60 -17.70 5.74
C LYS A 29 13.36 -16.32 6.35
N ALA A 30 12.81 -16.24 7.57
CA ALA A 30 12.49 -15.00 8.25
C ALA A 30 13.70 -14.04 8.32
N GLY A 31 13.65 -12.97 7.51
CA GLY A 31 14.68 -11.94 7.46
C GLY A 31 15.83 -12.18 6.46
N THR A 32 15.87 -13.33 5.76
CA THR A 32 16.95 -13.67 4.81
C THR A 32 16.68 -13.12 3.40
N SER A 33 16.33 -11.84 3.28
CA SER A 33 15.94 -11.22 2.02
C SER A 33 16.45 -9.78 1.87
N ALA A 34 17.27 -9.56 0.85
CA ALA A 34 17.69 -8.25 0.36
C ALA A 34 16.52 -7.30 0.09
N TYR A 35 16.80 -5.99 0.05
CA TYR A 35 15.81 -4.96 -0.26
C TYR A 35 14.59 -4.98 0.68
N SER A 36 14.79 -5.30 1.97
CA SER A 36 13.68 -5.41 2.94
C SER A 36 12.88 -4.11 3.13
N PHE A 37 13.39 -2.95 2.70
CA PHE A 37 12.62 -1.70 2.58
C PHE A 37 11.36 -1.82 1.70
N LEU A 38 11.34 -2.74 0.72
CA LEU A 38 10.19 -3.02 -0.16
C LEU A 38 8.99 -3.64 0.58
N LYS A 39 9.13 -4.00 1.86
CA LYS A 39 8.06 -4.47 2.74
C LYS A 39 7.32 -3.33 3.45
N ILE A 40 7.86 -2.11 3.43
CA ILE A 40 7.39 -0.99 4.24
C ILE A 40 6.40 -0.11 3.46
N TRP A 41 5.17 -0.02 3.97
CA TRP A 41 4.08 0.77 3.39
C TRP A 41 4.48 2.21 3.10
N VAL A 42 4.23 2.67 1.87
CA VAL A 42 4.64 3.99 1.38
C VAL A 42 3.60 5.11 1.58
N GLY A 43 2.37 4.79 1.99
CA GLY A 43 1.26 5.74 2.13
C GLY A 43 0.64 5.76 3.53
N ALA A 44 0.43 6.95 4.10
CA ALA A 44 -0.15 7.13 5.44
C ALA A 44 -1.56 6.55 5.54
N ARG A 45 -2.37 6.63 4.48
CA ARG A 45 -3.71 6.03 4.41
C ARG A 45 -3.67 4.52 4.67
N THR A 46 -2.89 3.78 3.88
CA THR A 46 -2.75 2.32 4.01
C THR A 46 -2.04 1.92 5.31
N GLN A 47 -1.04 2.71 5.75
CA GLN A 47 -0.34 2.49 7.01
C GLN A 47 -1.25 2.68 8.23
N ALA A 48 -2.15 3.68 8.23
CA ALA A 48 -3.16 3.85 9.28
C ALA A 48 -4.17 2.68 9.34
N MET A 49 -4.41 2.03 8.21
CA MET A 49 -5.29 0.85 8.06
C MET A 49 -4.56 -0.49 8.27
N GLY A 50 -3.42 -0.50 8.98
CA GLY A 50 -2.70 -1.71 9.37
C GLY A 50 -1.96 -2.40 8.21
N GLY A 51 -1.80 -1.71 7.07
CA GLY A 51 -1.38 -2.34 5.82
C GLY A 51 -2.52 -3.05 5.09
N SER A 52 -3.78 -2.89 5.52
CA SER A 52 -4.92 -3.36 4.74
C SER A 52 -5.28 -2.33 3.67
N GLY A 53 -5.15 -2.74 2.41
CA GLY A 53 -5.39 -1.91 1.24
C GLY A 53 -5.36 -2.66 -0.11
N VAL A 54 -4.88 -3.91 -0.19
CA VAL A 54 -4.79 -4.69 -1.44
C VAL A 54 -6.17 -4.89 -2.07
N GLY A 55 -7.21 -5.08 -1.25
CA GLY A 55 -8.61 -5.16 -1.69
C GLY A 55 -9.28 -3.81 -1.97
N LEU A 56 -8.63 -2.69 -1.67
CA LEU A 56 -9.16 -1.32 -1.82
C LEU A 56 -8.46 -0.61 -2.98
N ALA A 57 -7.16 -0.34 -2.85
CA ALA A 57 -6.26 0.12 -3.90
C ALA A 57 -6.75 1.35 -4.70
N ASP A 58 -7.50 2.25 -4.06
CA ASP A 58 -8.17 3.41 -4.68
C ASP A 58 -7.46 4.76 -4.43
N ASP A 59 -6.16 4.74 -4.09
CA ASP A 59 -5.28 5.91 -3.97
C ASP A 59 -4.00 5.77 -4.82
N GLU A 60 -3.24 6.86 -4.97
CA GLU A 60 -2.01 6.91 -5.78
C GLU A 60 -0.92 5.94 -5.28
N THR A 61 -0.97 5.53 -4.01
CA THR A 61 0.05 4.66 -3.41
C THR A 61 -0.13 3.18 -3.78
N ALA A 62 -1.25 2.82 -4.44
CA ALA A 62 -1.48 1.50 -5.00
C ALA A 62 -0.41 1.06 -6.03
N LEU A 63 0.36 1.99 -6.62
CA LEU A 63 1.57 1.73 -7.43
C LEU A 63 2.55 0.75 -6.75
N HIS A 64 2.62 0.77 -5.42
CA HIS A 64 3.56 -0.03 -4.64
C HIS A 64 2.98 -1.41 -4.22
N TYR A 65 1.66 -1.52 -4.01
CA TYR A 65 1.04 -2.69 -3.37
C TYR A 65 -0.04 -3.43 -4.19
N ASN A 66 -0.74 -2.75 -5.12
CA ASN A 66 -1.64 -3.40 -6.08
C ASN A 66 -1.84 -2.48 -7.31
N PRO A 67 -1.00 -2.57 -8.35
CA PRO A 67 -1.14 -1.74 -9.55
C PRO A 67 -2.46 -1.99 -10.31
N GLY A 68 -3.16 -3.10 -10.05
CA GLY A 68 -4.51 -3.33 -10.57
C GLY A 68 -5.58 -2.39 -10.03
N GLY A 69 -5.31 -1.67 -8.93
CA GLY A 69 -6.23 -0.67 -8.39
C GLY A 69 -6.20 0.69 -9.08
N LEU A 70 -5.11 1.03 -9.78
CA LEU A 70 -4.90 2.34 -10.39
C LEU A 70 -6.03 2.82 -11.33
N PRO A 71 -6.72 1.96 -12.12
CA PRO A 71 -7.83 2.39 -12.97
C PRO A 71 -9.07 2.87 -12.20
N GLN A 72 -9.07 2.80 -10.86
CA GLN A 72 -10.06 3.46 -10.01
C GLN A 72 -9.84 4.99 -9.97
N LEU A 73 -8.58 5.43 -10.09
CA LEU A 73 -8.15 6.84 -10.08
C LEU A 73 -8.54 7.61 -11.35
N LEU A 74 -8.99 6.90 -12.39
CA LEU A 74 -9.63 7.49 -13.58
C LEU A 74 -11.01 8.09 -13.26
N GLY A 75 -11.53 7.85 -12.05
CA GLY A 75 -12.90 8.15 -11.67
C GLY A 75 -13.90 7.17 -12.29
N GLU A 76 -15.10 7.12 -11.72
CA GLU A 76 -16.24 6.48 -12.38
C GLU A 76 -16.89 7.47 -13.35
N LEU A 77 -17.29 6.99 -14.54
CA LEU A 77 -18.43 7.59 -15.21
C LEU A 77 -19.64 7.30 -14.31
N PRO A 78 -20.35 8.31 -13.78
CA PRO A 78 -21.43 8.08 -12.84
C PRO A 78 -22.51 7.20 -13.48
N LEU A 79 -22.80 6.08 -12.83
CA LEU A 79 -24.00 5.30 -13.11
C LEU A 79 -25.19 6.05 -12.54
N GLU A 80 -25.87 6.78 -13.43
CA GLU A 80 -27.25 7.28 -13.34
C GLU A 80 -27.81 7.54 -11.92
N GLU A 81 -27.70 8.79 -11.45
CA GLU A 81 -28.87 9.62 -11.10
C GLU A 81 -28.38 11.03 -10.68
N TYR A 82 -28.49 12.00 -11.59
CA TYR A 82 -28.39 13.44 -11.26
C TYR A 82 -29.10 14.28 -12.33
N GLU A 83 -30.22 14.88 -11.94
CA GLU A 83 -30.79 16.02 -12.66
C GLU A 83 -29.95 17.27 -12.37
N PHE A 84 -29.61 18.04 -13.40
CA PHE A 84 -29.11 19.41 -13.29
C PHE A 84 -29.58 20.22 -14.52
N GLU A 85 -29.61 21.54 -14.36
CA GLU A 85 -30.15 22.47 -15.38
C GLU A 85 -29.38 22.40 -16.71
N TYR A 86 -30.13 22.56 -17.80
CA TYR A 86 -29.63 22.41 -19.17
C TYR A 86 -29.41 23.77 -19.85
N GLU A 87 -28.22 23.98 -20.40
CA GLU A 87 -28.00 24.94 -21.48
C GLU A 87 -27.78 24.18 -22.80
N TYR A 88 -28.49 24.58 -23.86
CA TYR A 88 -28.58 23.79 -25.11
C TYR A 88 -27.78 24.43 -26.24
N GLU A 89 -26.62 23.83 -26.58
CA GLU A 89 -25.99 24.04 -27.89
C GLU A 89 -26.16 22.81 -28.79
N LYS A 90 -26.71 23.03 -30.00
CA LYS A 90 -26.70 22.14 -31.17
C LYS A 90 -27.19 20.67 -31.03
N GLY A 91 -27.75 20.28 -29.89
CA GLY A 91 -28.58 19.08 -29.75
C GLY A 91 -27.83 17.74 -29.66
N GLU A 92 -26.50 17.73 -29.63
CA GLU A 92 -25.71 16.53 -29.35
C GLU A 92 -25.22 16.51 -27.90
N ARG A 93 -25.55 15.45 -27.18
CA ARG A 93 -25.17 15.24 -25.77
C ARG A 93 -23.69 14.85 -25.68
N ILE A 94 -22.80 15.84 -25.56
CA ILE A 94 -21.38 15.62 -25.24
C ILE A 94 -21.20 15.74 -23.71
N PRO A 95 -20.89 14.65 -22.99
CA PRO A 95 -20.49 14.75 -21.59
C PRO A 95 -19.18 15.53 -21.48
N GLU A 96 -19.06 16.42 -20.50
CA GLU A 96 -17.81 17.14 -20.24
C GLU A 96 -16.74 16.15 -19.75
N LYS A 97 -15.94 15.70 -20.73
CA LYS A 97 -14.93 14.67 -20.56
C LYS A 97 -13.78 15.26 -19.74
N ARG A 98 -13.49 14.67 -18.57
CA ARG A 98 -12.38 15.06 -17.69
C ARG A 98 -11.02 14.69 -18.31
N GLU A 99 -10.64 15.36 -19.38
CA GLU A 99 -9.38 15.13 -20.06
C GLU A 99 -8.21 15.75 -19.29
N ASN A 100 -7.12 14.98 -19.16
CA ASN A 100 -5.78 15.46 -18.80
C ASN A 100 -5.61 16.12 -17.41
N TRP A 101 -6.27 15.62 -16.35
CA TRP A 101 -5.69 15.80 -15.01
C TRP A 101 -4.40 14.99 -14.87
N ASN A 102 -3.52 15.42 -13.98
CA ASN A 102 -2.41 14.63 -13.48
C ASN A 102 -2.61 14.36 -11.99
N LEU A 103 -2.08 13.24 -11.50
CA LEU A 103 -2.08 12.91 -10.07
C LEU A 103 -0.64 12.87 -9.55
N PHE A 104 -0.46 13.21 -8.28
CA PHE A 104 0.81 13.03 -7.59
C PHE A 104 0.57 12.55 -6.16
N THR A 105 1.60 11.93 -5.58
CA THR A 105 1.68 11.71 -4.13
C THR A 105 3.13 11.85 -3.66
N VAL A 106 3.30 12.45 -2.48
CA VAL A 106 4.56 12.60 -1.77
C VAL A 106 4.34 12.13 -0.35
N SER A 107 5.17 11.21 0.15
CA SER A 107 5.13 10.77 1.53
C SER A 107 6.50 10.83 2.18
N TYR A 108 6.53 11.26 3.44
CA TYR A 108 7.68 11.17 4.33
C TYR A 108 7.30 10.34 5.55
N ASN A 109 8.18 9.46 5.98
CA ASN A 109 8.01 8.61 7.16
C ASN A 109 9.28 8.61 8.02
N ASN A 110 9.12 9.10 9.24
CA ASN A 110 10.07 8.95 10.32
C ASN A 110 9.83 7.57 10.94
N TYR A 111 10.75 6.65 10.72
CA TYR A 111 10.62 5.26 11.13
C TYR A 111 11.34 5.04 12.48
N LEU A 112 11.69 3.79 12.77
CA LEU A 112 12.41 3.39 13.98
C LEU A 112 13.91 3.68 13.84
N SER A 113 14.60 3.91 14.97
CA SER A 113 16.08 4.01 15.03
C SER A 113 16.70 4.96 13.99
N ASP A 114 16.20 6.19 13.91
CA ASP A 114 16.61 7.25 12.98
C ASP A 114 16.48 6.94 11.47
N ILE A 115 15.93 5.78 11.10
CA ILE A 115 15.62 5.41 9.71
C ILE A 115 14.55 6.37 9.18
N GLN A 116 14.80 6.95 8.01
CA GLN A 116 13.89 7.85 7.32
C GLN A 116 13.56 7.31 5.93
N SER A 117 12.34 7.57 5.45
CA SER A 117 11.90 7.10 4.14
C SER A 117 11.02 8.09 3.41
N GLY A 118 11.24 8.20 2.10
CA GLY A 118 10.51 9.08 1.20
C GLY A 118 9.90 8.30 0.04
N PHE A 119 8.65 8.61 -0.30
CA PHE A 119 7.99 8.12 -1.50
C PHE A 119 7.52 9.31 -2.35
N LEU A 120 7.75 9.24 -3.65
CA LEU A 120 7.26 10.20 -4.64
C LEU A 120 6.64 9.41 -5.79
N ALA A 121 5.46 9.82 -6.25
CA ALA A 121 4.89 9.30 -7.48
C ALA A 121 4.13 10.35 -8.29
N TYR A 122 4.11 10.13 -9.59
CA TYR A 122 3.33 10.88 -10.58
C TYR A 122 2.54 9.87 -11.44
N LEU A 123 1.25 10.15 -11.68
CA LEU A 123 0.38 9.30 -12.48
C LEU A 123 -0.38 10.13 -13.52
N ARG A 124 -0.59 9.53 -14.69
CA ARG A 124 -1.25 10.16 -15.83
C ARG A 124 -2.28 9.20 -16.46
N PRO A 125 -3.57 9.57 -16.50
CA PRO A 125 -4.56 8.91 -17.34
C PRO A 125 -4.13 8.83 -18.81
N PHE A 126 -4.47 7.73 -19.48
CA PHE A 126 -4.19 7.50 -20.89
C PHE A 126 -5.40 6.85 -21.57
N GLY A 127 -6.11 7.63 -22.39
CA GLY A 127 -7.42 7.25 -22.90
C GLY A 127 -8.50 7.29 -21.80
N SER A 128 -9.56 6.51 -21.98
CA SER A 128 -10.68 6.38 -21.03
C SER A 128 -10.44 5.33 -19.93
N ASP A 129 -9.53 4.38 -20.18
CA ASP A 129 -9.45 3.12 -19.43
C ASP A 129 -8.02 2.77 -18.98
N GLY A 130 -6.99 3.42 -19.53
CA GLY A 130 -5.59 3.22 -19.15
C GLY A 130 -5.06 4.28 -18.18
N ILE A 131 -4.09 3.92 -17.35
CA ILE A 131 -3.32 4.84 -16.52
C ILE A 131 -1.87 4.37 -16.41
N TRP A 132 -0.93 5.29 -16.60
CA TRP A 132 0.50 5.06 -16.37
C TRP A 132 0.94 5.79 -15.11
N GLY A 133 1.96 5.27 -14.43
CA GLY A 133 2.57 5.93 -13.28
C GLY A 133 4.07 5.65 -13.18
N VAL A 134 4.79 6.59 -12.58
CA VAL A 134 6.19 6.45 -12.20
C VAL A 134 6.31 6.78 -10.73
N SER A 135 7.06 5.96 -9.98
CA SER A 135 7.33 6.21 -8.57
C SER A 135 8.79 5.96 -8.18
N VAL A 136 9.17 6.59 -7.07
CA VAL A 136 10.46 6.48 -6.41
C VAL A 136 10.19 6.21 -4.93
N ASN A 137 10.78 5.14 -4.40
CA ASN A 137 10.81 4.83 -2.97
C ASN A 137 12.26 4.87 -2.50
N TYR A 138 12.56 5.67 -1.49
CA TYR A 138 13.91 5.87 -0.96
C TYR A 138 13.94 5.66 0.55
N PHE A 139 14.93 4.93 1.03
CA PHE A 139 15.20 4.72 2.46
C PHE A 139 16.62 5.18 2.79
N ASN A 140 16.75 5.88 3.91
CA ASN A 140 18.01 6.27 4.51
C ASN A 140 18.08 5.63 5.90
N TYR A 141 19.10 4.81 6.14
CA TYR A 141 19.28 4.10 7.41
C TYR A 141 20.01 4.93 8.48
N GLY A 142 20.34 6.19 8.18
CA GLY A 142 21.10 7.06 9.06
C GLY A 142 22.61 6.83 8.94
N SER A 143 23.33 7.09 10.03
CA SER A 143 24.78 6.88 10.13
C SER A 143 25.10 5.88 11.23
N PHE A 144 25.87 4.85 10.87
CA PHE A 144 26.40 3.85 11.79
C PHE A 144 27.81 4.22 12.24
N ASP A 145 28.16 3.78 13.43
CA ASP A 145 29.52 3.94 13.96
C ASP A 145 30.45 2.88 13.37
N GLU A 146 31.56 3.31 12.80
CA GLU A 146 32.59 2.42 12.25
C GLU A 146 33.64 2.15 13.34
N THR A 147 33.92 0.88 13.64
CA THR A 147 34.84 0.47 14.72
C THR A 147 35.98 -0.41 14.22
N ASP A 148 37.15 -0.28 14.84
CA ASP A 148 38.24 -1.25 14.67
C ASP A 148 37.97 -2.58 15.42
N ILE A 149 38.91 -3.53 15.32
CA ILE A 149 38.82 -4.85 15.95
C ILE A 149 38.87 -4.80 17.49
N ASP A 150 39.41 -3.73 18.07
CA ASP A 150 39.47 -3.49 19.51
C ASP A 150 38.22 -2.73 20.03
N GLY A 151 37.30 -2.37 19.12
CA GLY A 151 36.04 -1.68 19.43
C GLY A 151 36.14 -0.15 19.49
N ASN A 152 37.26 0.45 19.11
CA ASN A 152 37.39 1.90 19.06
C ASN A 152 36.67 2.46 17.83
N LYS A 153 35.91 3.54 17.99
CA LYS A 153 35.30 4.26 16.86
C LYS A 153 36.37 4.94 16.01
N ILE A 154 36.48 4.51 14.75
CA ILE A 154 37.40 5.05 13.74
C ILE A 154 36.71 5.98 12.74
N GLY A 155 35.38 5.86 12.57
CA GLY A 155 34.64 6.63 11.58
C GLY A 155 33.12 6.51 11.73
N THR A 156 32.41 6.80 10.63
CA THR A 156 30.96 6.57 10.47
C THR A 156 30.64 6.31 9.01
N PHE A 157 29.86 5.27 8.72
CA PHE A 157 29.33 4.98 7.38
C PHE A 157 27.81 5.12 7.36
N GLY A 158 27.22 5.14 6.16
CA GLY A 158 25.76 5.15 5.99
C GLY A 158 25.30 4.01 5.09
N ALA A 159 23.99 3.78 5.08
CA ALA A 159 23.33 2.89 4.14
C ALA A 159 22.04 3.52 3.58
N SER A 160 21.72 3.23 2.33
CA SER A 160 20.49 3.73 1.68
C SER A 160 20.02 2.84 0.54
N ASP A 161 18.70 2.76 0.40
CA ASP A 161 18.01 1.99 -0.64
C ASP A 161 17.17 2.90 -1.54
N LEU A 162 17.07 2.53 -2.81
CA LEU A 162 16.31 3.23 -3.84
C LEU A 162 15.61 2.23 -4.74
N ALA A 163 14.28 2.31 -4.85
CA ALA A 163 13.52 1.66 -5.92
C ALA A 163 12.90 2.71 -6.83
N VAL A 164 13.12 2.58 -8.13
CA VAL A 164 12.44 3.36 -9.18
C VAL A 164 11.54 2.42 -9.96
N ALA A 165 10.27 2.78 -10.10
CA ALA A 165 9.24 1.90 -10.66
C ALA A 165 8.42 2.56 -11.77
N GLY A 166 8.18 1.84 -12.84
CA GLY A 166 7.25 2.19 -13.91
C GLY A 166 6.04 1.26 -13.90
N SER A 167 4.83 1.81 -13.85
CA SER A 167 3.57 1.07 -13.74
C SER A 167 2.62 1.37 -14.89
N TYR A 168 1.86 0.36 -15.32
CA TYR A 168 0.70 0.53 -16.20
C TYR A 168 -0.49 -0.29 -15.69
N ALA A 169 -1.69 0.27 -15.82
CA ALA A 169 -2.92 -0.44 -15.54
C ALA A 169 -4.05 -0.07 -16.52
N HIS A 170 -4.97 -1.00 -16.69
CA HIS A 170 -6.08 -0.91 -17.63
C HIS A 170 -7.40 -1.44 -17.05
N ARG A 171 -8.47 -0.68 -17.27
CA ARG A 171 -9.85 -1.06 -16.98
C ARG A 171 -10.36 -1.99 -18.10
N LEU A 172 -10.20 -3.30 -17.91
CA LEU A 172 -10.66 -4.31 -18.88
C LEU A 172 -12.19 -4.37 -18.99
N SER A 173 -12.90 -4.04 -17.91
CA SER A 173 -14.36 -3.82 -17.92
C SER A 173 -14.78 -2.92 -16.75
N ARG A 174 -16.08 -2.60 -16.64
CA ARG A 174 -16.65 -1.92 -15.46
C ARG A 174 -16.42 -2.65 -14.12
N ARG A 175 -15.98 -3.92 -14.14
CA ARG A 175 -15.77 -4.76 -12.94
C ARG A 175 -14.36 -5.31 -12.79
N VAL A 176 -13.54 -5.30 -13.84
CA VAL A 176 -12.23 -5.96 -13.87
C VAL A 176 -11.17 -4.94 -14.25
N PHE A 177 -10.28 -4.66 -13.31
CA PHE A 177 -9.12 -3.78 -13.50
C PHE A 177 -7.85 -4.63 -13.33
N LEU A 178 -6.88 -4.44 -14.21
CA LEU A 178 -5.60 -5.17 -14.21
C LEU A 178 -4.45 -4.17 -14.28
N GLY A 179 -3.32 -4.48 -13.65
CA GLY A 179 -2.12 -3.66 -13.75
C GLY A 179 -0.85 -4.40 -13.39
N GLY A 180 0.28 -3.83 -13.77
CA GLY A 180 1.60 -4.35 -13.47
C GLY A 180 2.66 -3.26 -13.41
N THR A 181 3.77 -3.60 -12.76
CA THR A 181 4.87 -2.69 -12.44
C THR A 181 6.19 -3.36 -12.75
N VAL A 182 7.15 -2.59 -13.25
CA VAL A 182 8.57 -2.97 -13.30
C VAL A 182 9.35 -2.07 -12.34
N LYS A 183 10.13 -2.67 -11.45
CA LYS A 183 10.98 -2.01 -10.44
C LYS A 183 12.45 -2.25 -10.79
N PHE A 184 13.25 -1.19 -10.87
CA PHE A 184 14.70 -1.26 -10.70
C PHE A 184 15.04 -0.87 -9.26
N ILE A 185 15.94 -1.62 -8.65
CA ILE A 185 16.29 -1.51 -7.22
C ILE A 185 17.80 -1.32 -7.09
N TYR A 186 18.22 -0.43 -6.20
CA TYR A 186 19.60 -0.17 -5.81
C TYR A 186 19.68 -0.08 -4.28
N GLU A 187 20.71 -0.66 -3.70
CA GLU A 187 21.00 -0.78 -2.26
C GLU A 187 22.49 -0.49 -2.08
N SER A 188 22.85 0.32 -1.08
CA SER A 188 24.23 0.75 -0.84
C SER A 188 24.54 0.78 0.65
N ILE A 189 25.68 0.24 1.04
CA ILE A 189 26.19 0.30 2.41
C ILE A 189 27.72 0.40 2.37
N GLN A 190 28.26 1.51 2.90
CA GLN A 190 29.68 1.87 2.77
C GLN A 190 30.13 1.77 1.30
N ASP A 191 31.13 0.94 0.99
CA ASP A 191 31.68 0.74 -0.36
C ASP A 191 30.97 -0.38 -1.17
N TYR A 192 30.01 -1.07 -0.56
CA TYR A 192 29.26 -2.17 -1.19
C TYR A 192 27.96 -1.66 -1.83
N SER A 193 27.59 -2.27 -2.96
CA SER A 193 26.33 -1.96 -3.66
C SER A 193 25.70 -3.17 -4.32
N SER A 194 24.37 -3.17 -4.33
CA SER A 194 23.51 -4.28 -4.71
C SER A 194 22.42 -3.74 -5.64
N THR A 195 22.11 -4.48 -6.71
CA THR A 195 21.17 -4.05 -7.75
C THR A 195 20.18 -5.15 -8.08
N GLY A 196 18.91 -4.81 -8.24
CA GLY A 196 17.84 -5.78 -8.43
C GLY A 196 16.83 -5.35 -9.49
N VAL A 197 16.13 -6.33 -10.05
CA VAL A 197 14.97 -6.11 -10.91
C VAL A 197 13.80 -6.93 -10.38
N ALA A 198 12.62 -6.31 -10.31
CA ALA A 198 11.41 -6.95 -9.84
C ALA A 198 10.18 -6.54 -10.64
N PHE A 199 9.17 -7.40 -10.59
CA PHE A 199 7.88 -7.23 -11.24
C PHE A 199 6.77 -7.32 -10.20
N ASP A 200 5.76 -6.47 -10.36
CA ASP A 200 4.48 -6.60 -9.68
C ASP A 200 3.38 -6.88 -10.71
N ALA A 201 2.37 -7.65 -10.31
CA ALA A 201 1.11 -7.81 -11.04
C ALA A 201 -0.05 -7.76 -10.06
N GLY A 202 -1.16 -7.13 -10.45
CA GLY A 202 -2.32 -6.99 -9.58
C GLY A 202 -3.64 -6.81 -10.32
N PHE A 203 -4.73 -7.08 -9.62
CA PHE A 203 -6.10 -6.92 -10.10
C PHE A 203 -7.04 -6.37 -9.04
N ILE A 204 -8.16 -5.81 -9.50
CA ILE A 204 -9.38 -5.54 -8.72
C ILE A 204 -10.58 -6.13 -9.46
N PHE A 205 -11.43 -6.84 -8.72
CA PHE A 205 -12.76 -7.28 -9.12
C PHE A 205 -13.82 -6.55 -8.29
N ARG A 206 -14.63 -5.69 -8.93
CA ARG A 206 -15.74 -4.95 -8.30
C ARG A 206 -17.08 -5.64 -8.53
N PHE A 207 -17.84 -5.85 -7.45
CA PHE A 207 -19.16 -6.48 -7.50
C PHE A 207 -20.25 -5.49 -7.92
N GLU A 208 -21.41 -6.03 -8.30
CA GLU A 208 -22.58 -5.27 -8.78
C GLU A 208 -23.18 -4.30 -7.76
N ASP A 209 -22.87 -4.46 -6.47
CA ASP A 209 -23.48 -3.67 -5.40
C ASP A 209 -22.81 -2.29 -5.15
N GLY A 210 -21.83 -1.94 -6.00
CA GLY A 210 -21.10 -0.67 -6.01
C GLY A 210 -20.23 -0.41 -4.78
N ARG A 211 -20.12 -1.39 -3.87
CA ARG A 211 -19.58 -1.21 -2.53
C ARG A 211 -18.66 -2.33 -2.07
N THR A 212 -18.73 -3.49 -2.71
CA THR A 212 -17.87 -4.65 -2.45
C THR A 212 -16.86 -4.82 -3.58
N GLN A 213 -15.61 -5.10 -3.24
CA GLN A 213 -14.60 -5.52 -4.21
C GLN A 213 -13.55 -6.44 -3.56
N VAL A 214 -12.93 -7.26 -4.40
CA VAL A 214 -11.82 -8.16 -4.05
C VAL A 214 -10.64 -7.78 -4.93
N GLY A 215 -9.46 -7.69 -4.33
CA GLY A 215 -8.19 -7.48 -5.02
C GLY A 215 -7.25 -8.65 -4.80
N GLY A 216 -6.26 -8.76 -5.69
CA GLY A 216 -5.13 -9.63 -5.47
C GLY A 216 -3.89 -9.06 -6.14
N ALA A 217 -2.73 -9.27 -5.52
CA ALA A 217 -1.46 -8.80 -6.01
C ALA A 217 -0.35 -9.83 -5.74
N ILE A 218 0.63 -9.87 -6.65
CA ILE A 218 1.95 -10.43 -6.39
C ILE A 218 2.93 -9.27 -6.57
N THR A 219 3.70 -8.95 -5.55
CA THR A 219 4.68 -7.86 -5.58
C THR A 219 6.09 -8.37 -5.34
N ASN A 220 7.08 -7.62 -5.83
CA ASN A 220 8.52 -7.87 -5.67
C ASN A 220 8.99 -9.24 -6.21
N LEU A 221 8.33 -9.78 -7.25
CA LEU A 221 8.78 -11.03 -7.90
C LEU A 221 9.97 -10.72 -8.81
N GLY A 222 11.17 -11.19 -8.48
CA GLY A 222 12.38 -10.80 -9.21
C GLY A 222 13.67 -11.44 -8.69
N THR A 223 14.80 -10.80 -8.99
CA THR A 223 16.14 -11.29 -8.63
C THR A 223 17.16 -10.16 -8.47
N GLN A 224 18.23 -10.43 -7.72
CA GLN A 224 19.42 -9.58 -7.68
C GLN A 224 20.25 -9.74 -8.96
N LEU A 225 20.59 -8.61 -9.59
CA LEU A 225 21.58 -8.48 -10.65
C LEU A 225 23.00 -8.49 -10.05
N SER A 226 23.23 -7.71 -8.99
CA SER A 226 24.39 -7.79 -8.08
C SER A 226 23.92 -7.86 -6.62
N ALA A 227 24.74 -8.47 -5.75
CA ALA A 227 24.52 -8.54 -4.31
C ALA A 227 25.65 -7.80 -3.57
N LEU A 228 25.47 -7.56 -2.26
CA LEU A 228 26.48 -6.94 -1.40
C LEU A 228 27.67 -7.88 -1.12
N GLY A 229 27.44 -9.19 -1.12
CA GLY A 229 28.45 -10.24 -0.94
C GLY A 229 28.54 -11.18 -2.16
N GLU A 230 29.18 -12.33 -1.97
CA GLU A 230 29.36 -13.34 -3.03
C GLU A 230 28.06 -14.05 -3.42
N GLU A 231 27.16 -14.24 -2.44
CA GLU A 231 25.89 -14.95 -2.61
C GLU A 231 24.70 -14.03 -2.91
N LYS A 232 23.69 -14.56 -3.60
CA LYS A 232 22.47 -13.84 -3.97
C LYS A 232 21.27 -14.26 -3.13
N GLU A 233 20.60 -13.28 -2.54
CA GLU A 233 19.41 -13.47 -1.72
C GLU A 233 18.13 -13.44 -2.56
N SER A 234 17.05 -13.99 -1.97
CA SER A 234 15.72 -13.92 -2.55
C SER A 234 15.08 -12.55 -2.29
N LEU A 235 14.36 -12.01 -3.27
CA LEU A 235 13.58 -10.80 -3.07
C LEU A 235 12.38 -11.04 -2.12
N PRO A 236 11.88 -9.99 -1.46
CA PRO A 236 10.77 -10.08 -0.51
C PRO A 236 9.43 -10.15 -1.26
N THR A 237 9.24 -11.25 -1.99
CA THR A 237 8.05 -11.51 -2.81
C THR A 237 6.84 -11.74 -1.91
N LEU A 238 5.78 -10.98 -2.13
CA LEU A 238 4.52 -11.07 -1.39
C LEU A 238 3.40 -11.45 -2.35
N ALA A 239 2.68 -12.53 -2.07
CA ALA A 239 1.38 -12.81 -2.66
C ALA A 239 0.28 -12.42 -1.66
N ALA A 240 -0.67 -11.57 -2.08
CA ALA A 240 -1.73 -11.06 -1.23
C ALA A 240 -3.09 -11.10 -1.92
N VAL A 241 -4.15 -11.33 -1.14
CA VAL A 241 -5.55 -11.24 -1.56
C VAL A 241 -6.29 -10.38 -0.54
N GLY A 242 -7.01 -9.37 -1.03
CA GLY A 242 -7.71 -8.41 -0.20
C GLY A 242 -9.20 -8.32 -0.51
N PHE A 243 -9.98 -7.94 0.49
CA PHE A 243 -11.41 -7.68 0.41
C PHE A 243 -11.70 -6.28 0.97
N SER A 244 -12.52 -5.49 0.29
CA SER A 244 -13.05 -4.25 0.86
C SER A 244 -14.57 -4.10 0.67
N HIS A 245 -15.24 -3.52 1.66
CA HIS A 245 -16.68 -3.30 1.66
C HIS A 245 -17.09 -1.97 2.31
N ARG A 246 -17.82 -1.15 1.56
CA ARG A 246 -18.44 0.09 2.06
C ARG A 246 -19.84 -0.19 2.61
N LEU A 247 -20.02 0.03 3.91
CA LEU A 247 -21.28 -0.25 4.61
C LEU A 247 -22.43 0.62 4.09
N ARG A 248 -23.66 0.09 4.14
CA ARG A 248 -24.86 0.83 3.72
C ARG A 248 -25.39 1.67 4.88
N GLY A 249 -25.56 2.97 4.68
CA GLY A 249 -26.09 3.91 5.68
C GLY A 249 -25.08 4.40 6.72
N LEU A 250 -23.89 3.79 6.79
CA LEU A 250 -22.75 4.26 7.58
C LEU A 250 -21.58 4.54 6.61
N PRO A 251 -21.00 5.76 6.56
CA PRO A 251 -19.86 6.08 5.70
C PRO A 251 -18.57 5.49 6.28
N PHE A 252 -18.48 4.17 6.20
CA PHE A 252 -17.37 3.36 6.71
C PHE A 252 -16.99 2.30 5.66
N THR A 253 -15.71 2.22 5.34
CA THR A 253 -15.12 1.17 4.50
C THR A 253 -14.34 0.21 5.40
N LEU A 254 -14.70 -1.08 5.37
CA LEU A 254 -13.94 -2.16 5.97
C LEU A 254 -12.97 -2.74 4.94
N CYS A 255 -11.73 -3.01 5.32
CA CYS A 255 -10.73 -3.72 4.51
C CYS A 255 -10.16 -4.90 5.30
N VAL A 256 -9.95 -6.04 4.63
CA VAL A 256 -9.30 -7.22 5.18
C VAL A 256 -8.39 -7.85 4.13
N ASP A 257 -7.10 -7.96 4.44
CA ASP A 257 -6.10 -8.55 3.54
C ASP A 257 -5.45 -9.80 4.15
N ALA A 258 -5.33 -10.83 3.33
CA ALA A 258 -4.62 -12.08 3.55
C ALA A 258 -3.27 -12.03 2.82
N ASN A 259 -2.16 -12.14 3.56
CA ASN A 259 -0.81 -11.89 3.05
C ASN A 259 0.09 -13.11 3.27
N LYS A 260 0.70 -13.61 2.18
CA LYS A 260 1.76 -14.63 2.23
C LYS A 260 3.06 -14.11 1.60
N PRO A 261 3.98 -13.57 2.42
CA PRO A 261 5.38 -13.38 2.05
C PRO A 261 6.06 -14.74 1.80
N PHE A 262 7.00 -14.78 0.87
CA PHE A 262 7.78 -16.00 0.56
C PHE A 262 8.93 -16.19 1.58
N ASP A 263 9.34 -15.10 2.23
CA ASP A 263 10.44 -14.94 3.19
C ASP A 263 9.97 -14.81 4.65
N ASN A 264 8.67 -14.82 4.93
CA ASN A 264 8.12 -14.68 6.30
C ASN A 264 6.81 -15.49 6.46
N ASP A 265 6.23 -15.47 7.66
CA ASP A 265 4.99 -16.16 8.00
C ASP A 265 3.76 -15.56 7.31
N PHE A 266 2.66 -16.33 7.25
CA PHE A 266 1.38 -15.82 6.80
C PHE A 266 0.82 -14.83 7.82
N TYR A 267 0.35 -13.66 7.37
CA TYR A 267 -0.31 -12.69 8.24
C TYR A 267 -1.61 -12.10 7.63
N PHE A 268 -2.44 -11.55 8.51
CA PHE A 268 -3.67 -10.86 8.16
C PHE A 268 -3.56 -9.38 8.56
N SER A 269 -4.16 -8.50 7.75
CA SER A 269 -4.33 -7.09 8.07
C SER A 269 -5.81 -6.73 8.06
N LEU A 270 -6.23 -5.89 9.01
CA LEU A 270 -7.59 -5.40 9.18
C LEU A 270 -7.56 -3.87 9.18
N GLY A 271 -8.34 -3.23 8.32
CA GLY A 271 -8.40 -1.78 8.19
C GLY A 271 -9.83 -1.23 8.22
N GLY A 272 -9.99 -0.02 8.74
CA GLY A 272 -11.26 0.70 8.75
C GLY A 272 -11.05 2.18 8.43
N GLU A 273 -11.81 2.71 7.46
CA GLU A 273 -11.83 4.13 7.09
C GLU A 273 -13.24 4.71 7.30
N PHE A 274 -13.35 5.74 8.15
CA PHE A 274 -14.60 6.43 8.48
C PHE A 274 -14.61 7.85 7.89
N THR A 275 -15.58 8.14 7.04
CA THR A 275 -15.58 9.37 6.21
C THR A 275 -16.72 10.35 6.52
N ARG A 276 -17.44 10.19 7.64
CA ARG A 276 -18.56 11.08 8.02
C ARG A 276 -18.14 12.52 8.31
N LEU A 277 -16.88 12.75 8.71
CA LEU A 277 -16.41 13.98 9.36
C LEU A 277 -15.78 14.99 8.37
N GLN A 278 -16.15 14.92 7.08
CA GLN A 278 -15.64 15.78 6.01
C GLN A 278 -15.53 17.27 6.45
N PRO A 279 -14.37 17.92 6.23
CA PRO A 279 -13.21 17.50 5.42
C PRO A 279 -12.30 16.43 6.06
N ILE A 280 -12.55 16.00 7.30
CA ILE A 280 -11.72 15.02 8.01
C ILE A 280 -12.20 13.57 7.75
N PHE A 281 -11.24 12.67 7.62
CA PHE A 281 -11.42 11.21 7.62
C PHE A 281 -10.66 10.61 8.80
N LEU A 282 -11.17 9.54 9.42
CA LEU A 282 -10.49 8.81 10.49
C LEU A 282 -10.19 7.38 10.05
N ARG A 283 -9.03 6.86 10.42
CA ARG A 283 -8.56 5.52 10.03
C ARG A 283 -7.97 4.78 11.22
N LEU A 284 -8.25 3.49 11.30
CA LEU A 284 -7.70 2.56 12.29
C LEU A 284 -7.37 1.24 11.60
N GLY A 285 -6.42 0.50 12.16
CA GLY A 285 -6.07 -0.81 11.65
C GLY A 285 -5.23 -1.65 12.61
N TRP A 286 -5.10 -2.92 12.24
CA TRP A 286 -4.34 -3.94 12.96
C TRP A 286 -3.66 -4.89 11.97
N ASN A 287 -2.45 -5.33 12.31
CA ASN A 287 -1.65 -6.26 11.52
C ASN A 287 -1.15 -7.44 12.38
N TYR A 288 -1.44 -8.69 11.99
CA TYR A 288 -1.02 -9.88 12.73
C TYR A 288 0.51 -10.00 12.83
N ASN A 289 1.28 -9.51 11.84
CA ASN A 289 2.74 -9.50 11.87
C ASN A 289 3.30 -8.62 13.00
N GLY A 290 2.48 -7.74 13.60
CA GLY A 290 2.82 -7.03 14.84
C GLY A 290 3.19 -7.95 16.01
N ARG A 291 2.77 -9.23 15.98
CA ARG A 291 3.20 -10.24 16.97
C ARG A 291 4.72 -10.43 17.00
N ASN A 292 5.42 -10.15 15.89
CA ASN A 292 6.87 -10.34 15.75
C ASN A 292 7.69 -9.16 16.30
N TYR A 293 7.05 -8.09 16.80
CA TYR A 293 7.70 -6.97 17.49
C TYR A 293 7.58 -7.07 19.01
N LYS A 294 7.00 -8.16 19.53
CA LYS A 294 6.75 -8.36 20.95
C LYS A 294 8.02 -8.71 21.71
N THR A 295 8.05 -8.32 22.98
CA THR A 295 9.24 -8.40 23.86
C THR A 295 8.91 -8.92 25.26
N ASP A 296 7.73 -9.51 25.44
CA ASP A 296 7.12 -9.93 26.70
C ASP A 296 7.00 -8.77 27.70
N SER A 297 6.45 -7.66 27.20
CA SER A 297 6.38 -6.34 27.84
C SER A 297 4.95 -5.78 27.85
N ASP A 298 4.60 -4.94 28.83
CA ASP A 298 3.27 -4.31 28.96
C ASP A 298 2.83 -3.55 27.69
N LYS A 299 3.78 -3.06 26.88
CA LYS A 299 3.49 -2.35 25.62
C LYS A 299 3.09 -3.27 24.46
N ASP A 300 3.32 -4.58 24.57
CA ASP A 300 2.99 -5.57 23.54
C ASP A 300 1.49 -5.65 23.22
N ASN A 301 0.64 -5.08 24.08
CA ASN A 301 -0.80 -4.95 23.86
C ASN A 301 -1.16 -4.09 22.62
N PHE A 302 -0.26 -3.22 22.17
CA PHE A 302 -0.48 -2.34 21.02
C PHE A 302 0.30 -2.74 19.76
N ALA A 303 1.05 -3.85 19.81
CA ALA A 303 1.93 -4.27 18.72
C ALA A 303 1.16 -4.53 17.41
N GLY A 304 1.52 -3.79 16.35
CA GLY A 304 0.83 -3.87 15.05
C GLY A 304 -0.52 -3.14 14.98
N LEU A 305 -0.92 -2.37 16.00
CA LEU A 305 -2.00 -1.40 15.87
C LEU A 305 -1.51 -0.12 15.17
N SER A 306 -2.41 0.45 14.37
CA SER A 306 -2.19 1.69 13.64
C SER A 306 -3.42 2.58 13.67
N GLY A 307 -3.20 3.88 13.50
CA GLY A 307 -4.28 4.85 13.41
C GLY A 307 -3.82 6.11 12.68
N GLY A 308 -4.77 6.89 12.20
CA GLY A 308 -4.47 8.09 11.43
C GLY A 308 -5.71 8.89 11.07
N PHE A 309 -5.47 10.02 10.43
CA PHE A 309 -6.52 10.86 9.88
C PHE A 309 -6.15 11.36 8.48
N GLY A 310 -7.16 11.79 7.75
CA GLY A 310 -7.00 12.51 6.49
C GLY A 310 -7.74 13.83 6.51
N TYR A 311 -7.27 14.80 5.72
CA TYR A 311 -7.89 16.11 5.54
C TYR A 311 -7.94 16.45 4.05
N ASN A 312 -9.14 16.56 3.49
CA ASN A 312 -9.33 16.99 2.10
C ASN A 312 -9.41 18.52 2.00
N TRP A 313 -8.56 19.10 1.15
CA TRP A 313 -8.56 20.52 0.79
C TRP A 313 -8.57 20.72 -0.72
N LYS A 314 -9.77 20.93 -1.29
CA LYS A 314 -10.04 21.17 -2.72
C LYS A 314 -9.66 19.98 -3.62
N LYS A 315 -8.44 19.99 -4.19
CA LYS A 315 -7.86 18.92 -5.03
C LYS A 315 -6.77 18.13 -4.28
N LEU A 316 -6.43 18.54 -3.05
CA LEU A 316 -5.33 17.99 -2.25
C LEU A 316 -5.87 17.17 -1.07
N ILE A 317 -5.14 16.13 -0.69
CA ILE A 317 -5.37 15.34 0.52
C ILE A 317 -4.08 15.36 1.35
N LEU A 318 -4.21 15.67 2.64
CA LEU A 318 -3.16 15.49 3.64
C LEU A 318 -3.56 14.35 4.58
N ASP A 319 -2.82 13.25 4.53
CA ASP A 319 -2.97 12.11 5.43
C ASP A 319 -1.81 12.04 6.43
N TYR A 320 -2.12 11.67 7.67
CA TYR A 320 -1.16 11.37 8.73
C TYR A 320 -1.47 10.02 9.38
N SER A 321 -0.44 9.25 9.71
CA SER A 321 -0.58 7.96 10.38
C SER A 321 0.53 7.69 11.40
N TYR A 322 0.14 6.99 12.46
CA TYR A 322 1.01 6.36 13.45
C TYR A 322 0.86 4.83 13.42
N SER A 323 1.95 4.10 13.63
CA SER A 323 1.97 2.64 13.78
C SER A 323 2.84 2.23 14.96
N SER A 324 2.34 1.38 15.85
CA SER A 324 3.08 0.91 17.03
C SER A 324 3.87 -0.38 16.76
N PHE A 325 5.14 -0.36 17.14
CA PHE A 325 6.08 -1.48 17.09
C PHE A 325 6.47 -1.93 18.51
N ALA A 326 5.49 -1.89 19.44
CA ALA A 326 5.68 -2.18 20.86
C ALA A 326 6.84 -1.38 21.49
N ASP A 327 7.80 -2.04 22.12
CA ASP A 327 8.94 -1.39 22.79
C ASP A 327 9.98 -0.80 21.83
N LEU A 328 9.94 -1.15 20.53
CA LEU A 328 10.75 -0.47 19.50
C LEU A 328 10.25 0.96 19.21
N GLY A 329 9.08 1.35 19.74
CA GLY A 329 8.47 2.67 19.57
C GLY A 329 7.38 2.68 18.50
N GLY A 330 7.43 3.67 17.61
CA GLY A 330 6.40 3.84 16.58
C GLY A 330 6.84 4.68 15.39
N ALA A 331 6.28 4.36 14.23
CA ALA A 331 6.54 5.07 12.98
C ALA A 331 5.50 6.18 12.74
N HIS A 332 5.96 7.32 12.22
CA HIS A 332 5.13 8.49 11.92
C HIS A 332 5.25 8.83 10.43
N ARG A 333 4.17 8.65 9.67
CA ARG A 333 4.10 8.96 8.23
C ARG A 333 3.12 10.09 7.95
N ILE A 334 3.56 10.99 7.06
CA ILE A 334 2.73 12.03 6.43
C ILE A 334 2.68 11.72 4.93
N THR A 335 1.52 11.93 4.30
CA THR A 335 1.34 11.85 2.84
C THR A 335 0.55 13.05 2.35
N PHE A 336 1.05 13.71 1.31
CA PHE A 336 0.34 14.71 0.52
C PHE A 336 0.06 14.12 -0.86
N SER A 337 -1.21 14.00 -1.26
CA SER A 337 -1.56 13.64 -2.64
C SER A 337 -2.58 14.60 -3.24
N GLY A 338 -2.84 14.48 -4.54
CA GLY A 338 -3.88 15.26 -5.18
C GLY A 338 -3.79 15.31 -6.70
N SER A 339 -4.71 16.07 -7.27
CA SER A 339 -4.80 16.32 -8.72
C SER A 339 -4.37 17.73 -9.09
N PHE A 340 -3.80 17.87 -10.30
CA PHE A 340 -3.61 19.15 -10.99
C PHE A 340 -4.21 19.08 -12.39
#